data_AF-A0A553XUD4-F1
#
_entry.id   AF-A0A553XUD4-F1
#
_cell.length_a   1.000
_cell.length_b   1.000
_cell.length_c   1.000
_cell.angle_alpha   90.00
_cell.angle_beta   90.00
_cell.angle_gamma   90.00
#
_symmetry.space_group_name_H-M   'P 1'
#
loop_
_entity.id
_entity.type
_entity.pdbx_description
1 polymer ?
#
loop_
_entity_poly.entity_id
_entity_poly.type
_entity_poly.pdbx_seq_one_letter_code
_entity_poly.pdbx_strand_id
1 'polypeptide(L)'
;MTLRIAVTAEPIPSHLSALDHVIGPAREQGHEVTLHAPLMFRREARRRGIAYRRAGTEWTCEPGVQERASEIWRRHGNGAFNRHVFGRLWPGHAEAKTRALLTAWRRDRPDLVIAECSDPGAHLAARILRLPLLVADNGLGPLLRDLWDTDIAPALNPLHKQYGQDAPALPP
;
A
#
# COMPACT_ATOMS: atom_id res chain seq x y z
N MET A 1 -4.85 -15.60 -20.69
CA MET A 1 -5.29 -14.19 -20.85
C MET A 1 -4.24 -13.31 -20.20
N THR A 2 -3.88 -12.19 -20.83
CA THR A 2 -2.94 -11.22 -20.26
C THR A 2 -3.69 -10.28 -19.33
N LEU A 3 -3.24 -10.17 -18.07
CA LEU A 3 -3.82 -9.28 -17.06
C LEU A 3 -2.96 -8.04 -16.87
N ARG A 4 -3.60 -6.94 -16.47
CA ARG A 4 -2.97 -5.69 -16.02
C ARG A 4 -2.91 -5.70 -14.50
N ILE A 5 -1.74 -6.02 -13.96
CA ILE A 5 -1.53 -6.22 -12.53
C ILE A 5 -0.87 -4.98 -11.95
N ALA A 6 -1.58 -4.31 -11.02
CA ALA A 6 -1.01 -3.25 -10.21
C ALA A 6 -0.41 -3.84 -8.93
N VAL A 7 0.88 -3.59 -8.70
CA VAL A 7 1.60 -4.04 -7.51
C VAL A 7 1.93 -2.84 -6.64
N THR A 8 1.74 -2.95 -5.31
CA THR A 8 1.98 -1.85 -4.37
C THR A 8 2.75 -2.32 -3.13
N ALA A 9 3.53 -1.42 -2.53
CA ALA A 9 4.27 -1.68 -1.29
C ALA A 9 4.46 -0.40 -0.48
N GLU A 10 4.54 -0.52 0.85
CA GLU A 10 5.04 0.56 1.71
C GLU A 10 6.52 0.87 1.43
N PRO A 11 7.03 2.09 1.78
CA PRO A 11 8.41 2.53 1.50
C PRO A 11 9.47 1.82 2.35
N ILE A 12 9.43 0.49 2.40
CA ILE A 12 10.37 -0.36 3.13
C ILE A 12 10.96 -1.37 2.12
N PRO A 13 12.27 -1.33 1.81
CA PRO A 13 12.85 -2.16 0.74
C PRO A 13 12.62 -3.67 0.87
N SER A 14 12.57 -4.20 2.09
CA SER A 14 12.25 -5.60 2.34
C SER A 14 10.80 -5.95 1.96
N HIS A 15 9.86 -4.99 2.07
CA HIS A 15 8.47 -5.20 1.69
C HIS A 15 8.31 -5.37 0.18
N LEU A 16 9.02 -4.56 -0.62
CA LEU A 16 9.02 -4.73 -2.08
C LEU A 16 9.75 -6.01 -2.50
N SER A 17 10.87 -6.34 -1.84
CA SER A 17 11.62 -7.57 -2.13
C SER A 17 10.78 -8.81 -1.85
N ALA A 18 9.94 -8.77 -0.81
CA ALA A 18 9.00 -9.84 -0.54
C ALA A 18 8.06 -10.08 -1.74
N LEU A 19 7.75 -9.11 -2.59
CA LEU A 19 6.85 -9.28 -3.74
C LEU A 19 7.50 -9.96 -4.96
N ASP A 20 8.78 -10.29 -4.92
CA ASP A 20 9.45 -10.92 -6.07
C ASP A 20 8.86 -12.29 -6.42
N HIS A 21 8.32 -13.01 -5.43
CA HIS A 21 7.66 -14.30 -5.64
C HIS A 21 6.33 -14.20 -6.40
N VAL A 22 5.75 -13.01 -6.54
CA VAL A 22 4.55 -12.77 -7.37
C VAL A 22 4.88 -12.00 -8.64
N ILE A 23 5.80 -11.03 -8.58
CA ILE A 23 6.16 -10.19 -9.73
C ILE A 23 6.82 -11.03 -10.82
N GLY A 24 7.79 -11.88 -10.47
CA GLY A 24 8.53 -12.71 -11.43
C GLY A 24 7.60 -13.62 -12.23
N PRO A 25 6.86 -14.53 -11.57
CA PRO A 25 5.94 -15.44 -12.24
C PRO A 25 4.87 -14.74 -13.08
N ALA A 26 4.30 -13.62 -12.59
CA ALA A 26 3.31 -12.87 -13.36
C ALA A 26 3.88 -12.34 -14.68
N ARG A 27 5.12 -11.84 -14.68
CA ARG A 27 5.79 -11.39 -15.91
C ARG A 27 6.10 -12.56 -16.85
N GLU A 28 6.59 -13.67 -16.31
CA GLU A 28 6.92 -14.87 -17.09
C GLU A 28 5.68 -15.45 -17.79
N GLN A 29 4.50 -15.29 -17.19
CA GLN A 29 3.21 -15.64 -17.78
C GLN A 29 2.67 -14.59 -18.78
N GLY A 30 3.43 -13.53 -19.06
CA GLY A 30 3.08 -12.50 -20.04
C GLY A 30 2.06 -11.48 -19.53
N HIS A 31 1.92 -11.29 -18.21
CA HIS A 31 1.08 -10.25 -17.64
C HIS A 31 1.78 -8.87 -17.66
N GLU A 32 0.98 -7.81 -17.78
CA GLU A 32 1.45 -6.44 -17.67
C GLU A 32 1.52 -6.03 -16.21
N VAL A 33 2.74 -5.96 -15.65
CA VAL A 33 2.95 -5.61 -14.25
C VAL A 33 3.39 -4.15 -14.13
N THR A 34 2.70 -3.38 -13.27
CA THR A 34 3.07 -2.00 -12.93
C THR A 34 3.26 -1.86 -11.43
N LEU A 35 4.42 -1.38 -11.00
CA LEU A 35 4.67 -0.99 -9.62
C LEU A 35 4.13 0.42 -9.36
N HIS A 36 3.17 0.55 -8.44
CA HIS A 36 2.69 1.80 -7.91
C HIS A 36 3.28 2.03 -6.51
N ALA A 37 4.37 2.78 -6.42
CA ALA A 37 5.10 2.95 -5.16
C ALA A 37 5.87 4.29 -5.11
N PRO A 38 6.50 4.63 -3.97
CA PRO A 38 7.29 5.86 -3.84
C PRO A 38 8.51 5.91 -4.76
N LEU A 39 9.06 7.10 -4.98
CA LEU A 39 10.11 7.36 -5.97
C LEU A 39 11.39 6.53 -5.75
N MET A 40 11.70 6.22 -4.49
CA MET A 40 12.81 5.36 -4.08
C MET A 40 12.81 4.02 -4.80
N PHE A 41 11.63 3.49 -5.18
CA PHE A 41 11.51 2.18 -5.86
C PHE A 41 11.53 2.22 -7.39
N ARG A 42 11.75 3.39 -7.99
CA ARG A 42 11.82 3.51 -9.46
C ARG A 42 12.95 2.64 -10.04
N ARG A 43 14.08 2.54 -9.34
CA ARG A 43 15.23 1.73 -9.80
C ARG A 43 14.92 0.23 -9.69
N GLU A 44 14.19 -0.16 -8.67
CA GLU A 44 13.76 -1.52 -8.35
C GLU A 44 12.75 -2.02 -9.38
N ALA A 45 11.79 -1.18 -9.79
CA ALA A 45 10.89 -1.50 -10.90
C ALA A 45 11.66 -1.72 -12.21
N ARG A 46 12.64 -0.84 -12.51
CA ARG A 46 13.49 -0.99 -13.70
C ARG A 46 14.29 -2.29 -13.67
N ARG A 47 14.90 -2.63 -12.53
CA ARG A 47 15.64 -3.91 -12.36
C ARG A 47 14.75 -5.13 -12.58
N ARG A 48 13.49 -5.04 -12.17
CA ARG A 48 12.47 -6.08 -12.38
C ARG A 48 11.85 -6.06 -13.77
N GLY A 49 12.21 -5.12 -14.64
CA GLY A 49 11.65 -4.99 -15.98
C GLY A 49 10.14 -4.70 -16.00
N ILE A 50 9.61 -4.02 -14.98
CA ILE A 50 8.19 -3.66 -14.87
C ILE A 50 7.99 -2.15 -15.02
N ALA A 51 6.77 -1.77 -15.41
CA ALA A 51 6.39 -0.37 -15.44
C ALA A 51 6.38 0.23 -14.03
N TYR A 52 6.64 1.54 -13.94
CA TYR A 52 6.63 2.27 -12.67
C TYR A 52 5.67 3.45 -12.75
N ARG A 53 4.85 3.60 -11.71
CA ARG A 53 4.00 4.76 -11.46
C ARG A 53 4.24 5.22 -10.03
N ARG A 54 4.39 6.54 -9.84
CA ARG A 54 4.58 7.09 -8.50
C ARG A 54 3.28 7.01 -7.71
N ALA A 55 3.35 6.48 -6.50
CA ALA A 55 2.26 6.51 -5.52
C ALA A 55 2.82 6.54 -4.09
N GLY A 56 2.26 7.38 -3.22
CA GLY A 56 2.71 7.52 -1.83
C GLY A 56 3.98 8.36 -1.67
N THR A 57 4.53 8.35 -0.45
CA THR A 57 5.69 9.13 -0.01
C THR A 57 6.77 8.23 0.58
N GLU A 58 7.99 8.75 0.71
CA GLU A 58 9.15 8.04 1.30
C GLU A 58 9.24 8.29 2.81
N TRP A 59 8.09 8.25 3.48
CA TRP A 59 7.94 8.75 4.84
C TRP A 59 8.78 8.00 5.88
N THR A 60 9.12 6.74 5.60
CA THR A 60 10.04 5.91 6.41
C THR A 60 11.47 6.42 6.40
N CYS A 61 11.85 7.24 5.41
CA CYS A 61 13.19 7.84 5.29
C CYS A 61 13.27 9.22 5.96
N GLU A 62 12.16 9.76 6.46
CA GLU A 62 12.13 11.08 7.09
C GLU A 62 12.78 11.00 8.49
N PRO A 63 13.83 11.79 8.78
CA PRO A 63 14.56 11.69 10.05
C PRO A 63 13.67 11.87 11.28
N GLY A 64 12.75 12.84 11.25
CA GLY A 64 11.82 13.10 12.35
C GLY A 64 10.87 11.93 12.63
N VAL A 65 10.48 11.17 11.59
CA VAL A 65 9.66 9.96 11.76
C VAL A 65 10.46 8.86 12.44
N GLN A 66 11.70 8.61 11.99
CA GLN A 66 12.57 7.58 12.55
C GLN A 66 12.93 7.87 14.01
N GLU A 67 13.30 9.11 14.31
CA GLU A 67 13.63 9.56 15.66
C GLU A 67 12.45 9.38 16.61
N ARG A 68 11.25 9.81 16.19
CA ARG A 68 10.05 9.71 17.01
C ARG A 68 9.63 8.26 17.24
N ALA A 69 9.63 7.44 16.20
CA ALA A 69 9.29 6.03 16.32
C ALA A 69 10.29 5.29 17.23
N SER A 70 11.58 5.59 17.10
CA SER A 70 12.64 5.03 17.96
C SER A 70 12.54 5.50 19.40
N GLU A 71 12.20 6.76 19.65
CA GLU A 71 11.94 7.29 20.98
C GLU A 71 10.77 6.58 21.66
N ILE A 72 9.65 6.41 20.94
CA ILE A 72 8.47 5.71 21.46
C ILE A 72 8.80 4.27 21.78
N TRP A 73 9.49 3.57 20.89
CA TRP A 73 9.89 2.19 21.12
C TRP A 73 10.79 2.05 22.35
N ARG A 74 11.83 2.89 22.46
CA ARG A 74 12.78 2.85 23.60
C ARG A 74 12.12 3.18 24.94
N ARG A 75 11.17 4.13 24.97
CA ARG A 75 10.56 4.59 26.23
C ARG A 75 9.31 3.82 26.63
N HIS A 76 8.54 3.31 25.68
CA HIS A 76 7.19 2.79 25.91
C HIS A 76 6.97 1.38 25.34
N GLY A 77 7.99 0.78 24.73
CA GLY A 77 7.95 -0.59 24.25
C GLY A 77 7.10 -0.81 23.00
N ASN A 78 6.95 -2.09 22.63
CA ASN A 78 6.40 -2.51 21.35
C ASN A 78 4.92 -2.12 21.17
N GLY A 79 4.09 -2.23 22.21
CA GLY A 79 2.67 -1.91 22.12
C GLY A 79 2.41 -0.45 21.78
N ALA A 80 3.12 0.48 22.42
CA ALA A 80 2.99 1.91 22.13
C ALA A 80 3.56 2.26 20.74
N PHE A 81 4.67 1.62 20.36
CA PHE A 81 5.24 1.75 19.02
C PHE A 81 4.25 1.32 17.93
N ASN A 82 3.65 0.13 18.06
CA ASN A 82 2.68 -0.40 17.10
C ASN A 82 1.47 0.53 16.94
N ARG A 83 0.86 0.99 18.04
CA ARG A 83 -0.26 1.93 17.98
C ARG A 83 0.13 3.26 17.32
N HIS A 84 1.35 3.75 17.55
CA HIS A 84 1.83 4.96 16.91
C HIS A 84 2.00 4.77 15.40
N VAL A 85 2.67 3.70 14.97
CA VAL A 85 2.93 3.43 13.56
C VAL A 85 1.64 3.11 12.82
N PHE A 86 0.90 2.08 13.25
CA PHE A 86 -0.24 1.55 12.52
C PHE A 86 -1.54 2.35 12.75
N GLY A 87 -1.69 2.98 13.92
CA GLY A 87 -2.89 3.76 14.26
C GLY A 87 -2.79 5.26 13.96
N ARG A 88 -1.59 5.80 13.69
CA ARG A 88 -1.41 7.24 13.41
C ARG A 88 -0.57 7.56 12.19
N LEU A 89 0.67 7.06 12.13
CA LEU A 89 1.58 7.40 11.03
C LEU A 89 1.08 6.85 9.69
N TRP A 90 0.83 5.55 9.62
CA TRP A 90 0.38 4.89 8.40
C TRP A 90 -0.91 5.46 7.84
N PRO A 91 -2.00 5.66 8.62
CA PRO A 91 -3.22 6.26 8.09
C PRO A 91 -3.01 7.64 7.43
N GLY A 92 -2.12 8.47 7.99
CA GLY A 92 -1.78 9.77 7.40
C GLY A 92 -1.13 9.65 6.02
N HIS A 93 -0.22 8.69 5.84
CA HIS A 93 0.42 8.43 4.54
C HIS A 93 -0.45 7.60 3.59
N ALA A 94 -1.34 6.78 4.13
CA ALA A 94 -2.31 5.99 3.38
C ALA A 94 -3.22 6.88 2.53
N GLU A 95 -3.64 8.03 3.06
CA GLU A 95 -4.50 8.95 2.33
C GLU A 95 -3.82 9.49 1.06
N ALA A 96 -2.59 9.98 1.20
CA ALA A 96 -1.83 10.53 0.07
C ALA A 96 -1.62 9.48 -1.03
N LYS A 97 -1.32 8.24 -0.63
CA LYS A 97 -1.21 7.10 -1.54
C LYS A 97 -2.55 6.75 -2.18
N THR A 98 -3.63 6.68 -1.40
CA THR A 98 -5.00 6.42 -1.89
C THR A 98 -5.36 7.41 -3.00
N ARG A 99 -5.18 8.72 -2.80
CA ARG A 99 -5.48 9.74 -3.83
C ARG A 99 -4.70 9.52 -5.13
N ALA A 100 -3.41 9.21 -5.03
CA ALA A 100 -2.57 8.93 -6.19
C ALA A 100 -3.04 7.69 -6.95
N LEU A 101 -3.38 6.63 -6.21
CA LEU A 101 -3.90 5.38 -6.77
C LEU A 101 -5.28 5.56 -7.39
N LEU A 102 -6.20 6.28 -6.75
CA LEU A 102 -7.51 6.59 -7.31
C LEU A 102 -7.40 7.32 -8.65
N THR A 103 -6.50 8.31 -8.73
CA THR A 103 -6.23 9.02 -9.99
C THR A 103 -5.70 8.07 -11.07
N ALA A 104 -4.69 7.25 -10.74
CA ALA A 104 -4.08 6.35 -11.70
C ALA A 104 -5.03 5.23 -12.16
N TRP A 105 -5.72 4.60 -11.22
CA TRP A 105 -6.56 3.42 -11.47
C TRP A 105 -7.94 3.76 -12.03
N ARG A 106 -8.44 4.99 -11.88
CA ARG A 106 -9.63 5.42 -12.64
C ARG A 106 -9.37 5.48 -14.14
N ARG A 107 -8.16 5.86 -14.54
CA ARG A 107 -7.77 5.94 -15.96
C ARG A 107 -7.32 4.58 -16.49
N ASP A 108 -6.38 3.96 -15.78
CA ASP A 108 -5.71 2.77 -16.29
C ASP A 108 -6.47 1.49 -15.90
N ARG A 109 -7.23 1.47 -14.79
CA ARG A 109 -8.05 0.35 -14.28
C ARG A 109 -7.37 -1.04 -14.37
N PRO A 110 -6.57 -1.45 -13.37
CA PRO A 110 -5.96 -2.78 -13.37
C PRO A 110 -7.02 -3.88 -13.22
N ASP A 111 -6.74 -5.07 -13.77
CA ASP A 111 -7.59 -6.26 -13.62
C ASP A 111 -7.41 -6.91 -12.24
N LEU A 112 -6.23 -6.73 -11.65
CA LEU A 112 -5.86 -7.26 -10.33
C LEU A 112 -4.91 -6.29 -9.62
N VAL A 113 -5.17 -6.05 -8.34
CA VAL A 113 -4.23 -5.39 -7.42
C VAL A 113 -3.56 -6.45 -6.55
N ILE A 114 -2.24 -6.42 -6.46
CA ILE A 114 -1.47 -7.17 -5.46
C ILE A 114 -0.82 -6.15 -4.53
N ALA A 115 -1.38 -6.02 -3.33
CA ALA A 115 -0.89 -5.11 -2.31
C ALA A 115 -0.06 -5.89 -1.29
N GLU A 116 1.12 -5.38 -0.96
CA GLU A 116 1.80 -5.84 0.24
C GLU A 116 0.93 -5.57 1.48
N CYS A 117 0.92 -6.50 2.43
CA CYS A 117 -0.07 -6.57 3.50
C CYS A 117 -0.19 -5.30 4.36
N SER A 118 0.89 -4.54 4.48
CA SER A 118 0.94 -3.29 5.21
C SER A 118 0.60 -2.03 4.40
N ASP A 119 -0.03 -2.15 3.23
CA ASP A 119 -0.35 -1.01 2.36
C ASP A 119 -1.82 -0.55 2.47
N PRO A 120 -2.23 0.15 3.55
CA PRO A 120 -3.61 0.57 3.74
C PRO A 120 -4.12 1.49 2.62
N GLY A 121 -3.23 2.24 1.96
CA GLY A 121 -3.59 3.12 0.86
C GLY A 121 -4.07 2.36 -0.38
N ALA A 122 -3.40 1.26 -0.72
CA ALA A 122 -3.81 0.39 -1.80
C ALA A 122 -5.12 -0.36 -1.49
N HIS A 123 -5.25 -0.87 -0.26
CA HIS A 123 -6.47 -1.52 0.20
C HIS A 123 -7.68 -0.59 0.10
N LEU A 124 -7.51 0.66 0.54
CA LEU A 124 -8.57 1.66 0.48
C LEU A 124 -8.94 2.02 -0.96
N ALA A 125 -7.96 2.29 -1.82
CA ALA A 125 -8.20 2.63 -3.23
C ALA A 125 -8.88 1.49 -3.99
N ALA A 126 -8.45 0.24 -3.80
CA ALA A 126 -9.04 -0.92 -4.44
C ALA A 126 -10.49 -1.14 -3.97
N ARG A 127 -10.77 -0.96 -2.67
CA ARG A 127 -12.13 -1.02 -2.12
C ARG A 127 -13.05 0.03 -2.73
N ILE A 128 -12.60 1.28 -2.82
CA ILE A 128 -13.39 2.39 -3.40
C ILE A 128 -13.70 2.12 -4.87
N LEU A 129 -12.72 1.63 -5.65
CA LEU A 129 -12.89 1.36 -7.08
C LEU A 129 -13.47 -0.03 -7.38
N ARG A 130 -13.77 -0.83 -6.34
CA ARG A 130 -14.24 -2.22 -6.45
C ARG A 130 -13.33 -3.09 -7.32
N LEU A 131 -12.02 -2.96 -7.14
CA LEU A 131 -11.01 -3.74 -7.85
C LEU A 131 -10.72 -5.03 -7.08
N PRO A 132 -10.49 -6.17 -7.77
CA PRO A 132 -9.96 -7.37 -7.14
C PRO A 132 -8.61 -7.07 -6.49
N LEU A 133 -8.45 -7.46 -5.22
CA LEU A 133 -7.22 -7.26 -4.47
C LEU A 133 -6.78 -8.56 -3.81
N LEU A 134 -5.52 -8.92 -4.03
CA LEU A 134 -4.81 -9.95 -3.27
C LEU A 134 -3.80 -9.29 -2.35
N VAL A 135 -3.73 -9.81 -1.14
CA VAL A 135 -2.81 -9.35 -0.10
C VAL A 135 -1.59 -10.27 -0.10
N ALA A 136 -0.42 -9.70 -0.35
CA ALA A 136 0.85 -10.41 -0.23
C ALA A 136 1.41 -10.20 1.19
N ASP A 137 1.30 -11.22 2.02
CA ASP A 137 1.84 -11.22 3.38
C ASP A 137 3.37 -11.35 3.34
N ASN A 138 4.06 -10.47 4.07
CA ASN A 138 5.51 -10.49 4.25
C ASN A 138 5.92 -10.94 5.67
N GLY A 139 4.98 -11.48 6.44
CA GLY A 139 5.14 -11.90 7.84
C GLY A 139 4.46 -10.97 8.84
N LEU A 140 3.98 -9.79 8.41
CA LEU A 140 3.25 -8.85 9.26
C LEU A 140 1.76 -9.18 9.37
N GLY A 141 1.20 -10.05 8.52
CA GLY A 141 -0.24 -10.34 8.46
C GLY A 141 -0.90 -10.64 9.81
N PRO A 142 -0.35 -11.49 10.69
CA PRO A 142 -0.91 -11.72 12.02
C PRO A 142 -1.00 -10.45 12.88
N LEU A 143 0.08 -9.65 12.92
CA LEU A 143 0.12 -8.40 13.68
C LEU A 143 -0.91 -7.39 13.15
N LEU A 144 -1.05 -7.29 11.83
CA LEU A 144 -2.03 -6.39 11.22
C LEU A 144 -3.46 -6.79 11.54
N ARG A 145 -3.76 -8.10 11.61
CA ARG A 145 -5.07 -8.59 12.04
C ARG A 145 -5.35 -8.24 13.49
N ASP A 146 -4.37 -8.42 14.38
CA ASP A 146 -4.53 -8.12 15.81
C ASP A 146 -4.82 -6.62 16.08
N LEU A 147 -4.29 -5.74 15.23
CA LEU A 147 -4.45 -4.29 15.36
C LEU A 147 -5.55 -3.71 14.47
N TRP A 148 -6.21 -4.54 13.66
CA TRP A 148 -7.13 -4.07 12.63
C TRP A 148 -8.31 -3.31 13.25
N ASP A 149 -9.00 -3.94 14.21
CA ASP A 149 -10.22 -3.37 14.79
C ASP A 149 -9.92 -2.23 15.77
N THR A 150 -8.75 -2.23 16.41
CA THR A 150 -8.41 -1.29 17.47
C THR A 150 -7.74 -0.02 16.97
N ASP A 151 -6.85 -0.13 15.98
CA ASP A 151 -5.96 0.96 15.59
C ASP A 151 -6.09 1.33 14.11
N ILE A 152 -6.16 0.33 13.22
CA ILE A 152 -6.09 0.56 11.77
C ILE A 152 -7.44 1.00 11.19
N ALA A 153 -8.48 0.18 11.34
CA ALA A 153 -9.81 0.45 10.78
C ALA A 153 -10.43 1.76 11.27
N PRO A 154 -10.36 2.11 12.58
CA PRO A 154 -10.85 3.40 13.07
C PRO A 154 -10.20 4.60 12.38
N ALA A 155 -8.90 4.51 12.09
CA ALA A 155 -8.16 5.58 11.43
C ALA A 155 -8.43 5.67 9.92
N LEU A 156 -8.77 4.55 9.25
CA LEU A 156 -9.09 4.52 7.82
C LEU A 156 -10.56 4.81 7.50
N ASN A 157 -11.47 4.56 8.43
CA ASN A 157 -12.92 4.73 8.23
C ASN A 157 -13.34 6.14 7.77
N PRO A 158 -12.82 7.24 8.34
CA PRO A 158 -13.13 8.59 7.86
C PRO A 158 -12.74 8.79 6.39
N LEU A 159 -11.56 8.29 6.01
CA LEU A 159 -11.06 8.37 4.64
C LEU A 159 -11.97 7.60 3.67
N HIS A 160 -12.38 6.38 4.04
CA HIS A 160 -13.32 5.60 3.22
C HIS A 160 -14.65 6.31 3.01
N LYS A 161 -15.21 6.95 4.05
CA LYS A 161 -16.46 7.71 3.91
C LYS A 161 -16.29 8.89 2.96
N GLN A 162 -15.21 9.66 3.11
CA GLN A 162 -14.93 10.82 2.28
C GLN A 162 -14.80 10.44 0.80
N TYR A 163 -13.92 9.50 0.47
CA TYR A 163 -13.64 9.15 -0.92
C TYR A 163 -14.65 8.16 -1.54
N GLY A 164 -15.39 7.42 -0.71
CA GLY A 164 -16.44 6.49 -1.16
C GLY A 164 -17.71 7.20 -1.65
N GLN A 165 -17.97 8.44 -1.20
CA GLN A 165 -19.06 9.26 -1.71
C GLN A 165 -18.73 9.94 -3.06
N ASP A 166 -17.45 10.19 -3.32
CA ASP A 166 -16.94 10.78 -4.57
C ASP A 166 -16.59 9.74 -5.65
N ALA A 167 -16.97 8.48 -5.44
CA ALA A 167 -16.81 7.45 -6.47
C ALA A 167 -17.93 7.61 -7.51
N PRO A 168 -17.61 7.78 -8.82
CA PRO A 168 -18.66 7.82 -9.83
C PRO A 168 -19.45 6.50 -9.77
N ALA A 169 -20.77 6.62 -9.63
CA ALA A 169 -21.66 5.49 -9.84
C ALA A 169 -21.39 4.95 -11.24
N LEU A 170 -20.93 3.70 -11.33
CA LEU A 170 -20.85 3.03 -12.62
C LEU A 170 -22.27 2.97 -13.19
N PRO A 171 -22.47 3.28 -14.49
CA PRO A 171 -23.77 3.07 -15.11
C PRO A 171 -24.16 1.58 -15.00
N PRO A 172 -25.47 1.30 -14.89
CA PRO A 172 -26.00 -0.05 -14.67
C PRO A 172 -25.60 -1.04 -15.77
#